data_AF-A0A2V8ET82-F1
#
_entry.id   AF-A0A2V8ET82-F1
#
_cell.length_a   1.000
_cell.length_b   1.000
_cell.length_c   1.000
_cell.angle_alpha   90.00
_cell.angle_beta   90.00
_cell.angle_gamma   90.00
#
_symmetry.space_group_name_H-M   'P 1'
#
loop_
_entity.id
_entity.type
_entity.pdbx_description
1 polymer ?
#
loop_
_entity_poly.entity_id
_entity_poly.type
_entity_poly.pdbx_seq_one_letter_code
_entity_poly.pdbx_strand_id
1 'polypeptide(L)'
;MRRRDARDGHSFHGGRTVGLLAARVAEHGGHRAVRIVDFAGAPDVVATLGSVAHALVQAADAEYADVYNAGIDPALFARAGFTRIDPDGADVVPDHFEPFERRNVRLFFAMKGGGAPALFKADGDQDRPNVVPREAP
;
A
#
# COMPACT_ATOMS: atom_id res chain seq x y z
N MET A 1 17.04 -10.97 9.21
CA MET A 1 15.78 -11.76 9.13
C MET A 1 14.89 -11.33 10.28
N ARG A 2 14.16 -10.21 10.14
CA ARG A 2 13.15 -9.76 11.11
C ARG A 2 11.77 -10.22 10.64
N ARG A 3 10.89 -10.55 11.58
CA ARG A 3 9.58 -11.18 11.36
C ARG A 3 8.71 -10.32 10.44
N ARG A 4 8.10 -10.97 9.45
CA ARG A 4 6.99 -10.42 8.65
C ARG A 4 5.74 -10.45 9.52
N ASP A 5 5.37 -9.33 10.11
CA ASP A 5 4.06 -9.18 10.73
C ASP A 5 3.05 -8.78 9.65
N ALA A 6 2.63 -9.77 8.86
CA ALA A 6 1.43 -9.65 8.03
C ALA A 6 0.22 -9.56 8.98
N ARG A 7 -0.60 -8.53 8.81
CA ARG A 7 -1.85 -8.37 9.57
C ARG A 7 -3.01 -8.47 8.59
N ASP A 8 -3.90 -9.42 8.84
CA ASP A 8 -5.10 -9.62 8.04
C ASP A 8 -6.24 -8.75 8.59
N GLY A 9 -6.89 -7.98 7.71
CA GLY A 9 -8.07 -7.17 8.02
C GLY A 9 -9.31 -7.75 7.35
N HIS A 10 -10.43 -7.77 8.09
CA HIS A 10 -11.74 -8.21 7.57
C HIS A 10 -12.71 -7.03 7.44
N SER A 11 -13.42 -6.95 6.32
CA SER A 11 -14.52 -5.99 6.12
C SER A 11 -15.87 -6.69 6.29
N PHE A 12 -16.75 -6.09 7.10
CA PHE A 12 -18.07 -6.63 7.43
C PHE A 12 -19.20 -5.72 6.91
N HIS A 13 -20.19 -6.32 6.22
CA HIS A 13 -21.47 -5.67 5.93
C HIS A 13 -22.59 -6.64 6.33
N GLY A 14 -23.46 -6.24 7.27
CA GLY A 14 -24.60 -7.06 7.71
C GLY A 14 -24.24 -8.43 8.32
N GLY A 15 -23.06 -8.57 8.94
CA GLY A 15 -22.61 -9.82 9.56
C GLY A 15 -21.97 -10.84 8.62
N ARG A 16 -21.74 -10.48 7.34
CA ARG A 16 -20.99 -11.30 6.37
C ARG A 16 -19.66 -10.65 6.04
N THR A 17 -18.60 -11.47 5.94
CA THR A 17 -17.31 -11.03 5.39
C THR A 17 -17.50 -10.75 3.90
N VAL A 18 -17.30 -9.49 3.50
CA VAL A 18 -17.48 -9.02 2.11
C VAL A 18 -16.17 -8.80 1.39
N GLY A 19 -15.04 -8.86 2.10
CA GLY A 19 -13.70 -8.79 1.54
C GLY A 19 -12.63 -9.12 2.57
N LEU A 20 -11.44 -9.46 2.06
CA LEU A 20 -10.22 -9.70 2.82
C LEU A 20 -9.17 -8.69 2.39
N LEU A 21 -8.55 -8.01 3.35
CA LEU A 21 -7.49 -7.04 3.14
C LEU A 21 -6.19 -7.59 3.73
N ALA A 22 -5.12 -7.62 2.95
CA ALA A 22 -3.78 -7.93 3.45
C ALA A 22 -3.00 -6.62 3.62
N ALA A 23 -2.40 -6.43 4.79
CA ALA A 23 -1.54 -5.29 5.07
C ALA A 23 -0.26 -5.69 5.80
N ARG A 24 0.77 -4.87 5.64
CA ARG A 24 2.03 -4.96 6.40
C ARG A 24 2.35 -3.63 7.06
N VAL A 25 3.20 -3.67 8.08
CA VAL A 25 3.78 -2.45 8.67
C VAL A 25 5.17 -2.24 8.10
N ALA A 26 5.44 -1.03 7.61
CA ALA A 26 6.77 -0.55 7.29
C ALA A 26 7.22 0.41 8.39
N GLU A 27 8.50 0.36 8.78
CA GLU A 27 9.04 1.15 9.88
C GLU A 27 10.37 1.80 9.50
N HIS A 28 10.55 3.08 9.84
CA HIS A 28 11.84 3.77 9.77
C HIS A 28 11.95 4.77 10.93
N GLY A 29 13.07 4.73 11.67
CA GLY A 29 13.32 5.70 12.74
C GLY A 29 12.29 5.68 13.89
N GLY A 30 11.59 4.56 14.11
CA GLY A 30 10.51 4.45 15.10
C GLY A 30 9.14 4.93 14.60
N HIS A 31 9.06 5.45 13.37
CA HIS A 31 7.83 5.84 12.70
C HIS A 31 7.32 4.71 11.81
N ARG A 32 5.99 4.58 11.69
CA ARG A 32 5.34 3.45 11.02
C ARG A 32 4.33 3.89 9.98
N ALA A 33 4.24 3.11 8.90
CA ALA A 33 3.19 3.19 7.90
C ALA A 33 2.54 1.82 7.74
N VAL A 34 1.21 1.79 7.61
CA VAL A 34 0.48 0.58 7.20
C VAL A 34 0.42 0.55 5.69
N ARG A 35 0.85 -0.53 5.08
CA ARG A 35 0.86 -0.69 3.63
C ARG A 35 -0.14 -1.77 3.25
N ILE A 36 -1.19 -1.40 2.53
CA ILE A 36 -2.14 -2.36 1.97
C ILE A 36 -1.47 -3.00 0.76
N VAL A 37 -1.27 -4.31 0.85
CA VAL A 37 -0.49 -5.08 -0.14
C VAL A 37 -1.34 -5.97 -1.01
N ASP A 38 -2.58 -6.27 -0.60
CA ASP A 38 -3.55 -7.02 -1.40
C ASP A 38 -4.98 -6.83 -0.92
N PHE A 39 -5.95 -7.08 -1.80
CA PHE A 39 -7.37 -7.13 -1.49
C PHE A 39 -8.08 -8.20 -2.31
N ALA A 40 -8.82 -9.08 -1.63
CA ALA A 40 -9.70 -10.06 -2.24
C ALA A 40 -11.16 -9.75 -1.90
N GLY A 41 -11.95 -9.40 -2.91
CA GLY A 41 -13.36 -9.08 -2.78
C GLY A 41 -13.89 -8.38 -4.03
N ALA A 42 -15.17 -8.02 -4.01
CA ALA A 42 -15.75 -7.24 -5.11
C ALA A 42 -15.16 -5.81 -5.09
N PRO A 43 -14.83 -5.20 -6.24
CA PRO A 43 -14.14 -3.90 -6.28
C PRO A 43 -14.89 -2.78 -5.54
N ASP A 44 -16.22 -2.78 -5.56
CA ASP A 44 -17.06 -1.79 -4.89
C ASP A 44 -16.89 -1.79 -3.35
N VAL A 45 -16.48 -2.92 -2.77
CA VAL A 45 -16.16 -3.06 -1.35
C VAL A 45 -14.95 -2.20 -0.97
N VAL A 46 -14.06 -1.87 -1.91
CA VAL A 46 -12.90 -0.98 -1.67
C VAL A 46 -13.34 0.35 -1.04
N ALA A 47 -14.48 0.89 -1.46
CA ALA A 47 -15.01 2.14 -0.94
C ALA A 47 -15.40 2.09 0.55
N THR A 48 -15.48 0.90 1.14
CA THR A 48 -15.79 0.69 2.56
C THR A 48 -14.55 0.37 3.40
N LEU A 49 -13.37 0.28 2.79
CA LEU A 49 -12.13 -0.10 3.49
C LEU A 49 -11.62 0.96 4.46
N GLY A 50 -12.13 2.19 4.41
CA GLY A 50 -11.64 3.29 5.24
C GLY A 50 -11.63 2.99 6.73
N SER A 51 -12.69 2.36 7.26
CA SER A 51 -12.77 1.97 8.67
C SER A 51 -11.77 0.87 9.03
N VAL A 52 -11.53 -0.08 8.13
CA VAL A 52 -10.54 -1.15 8.32
C VAL A 52 -9.12 -0.59 8.28
N ALA A 53 -8.81 0.26 7.30
CA ALA A 53 -7.51 0.93 7.21
C ALA A 53 -7.25 1.79 8.44
N HIS A 54 -8.24 2.56 8.90
CA HIS A 54 -8.12 3.35 10.14
C HIS A 54 -7.85 2.47 11.36
N ALA A 55 -8.57 1.37 11.53
CA ALA A 55 -8.34 0.44 12.63
C ALA A 55 -6.92 -0.17 12.59
N LEU A 56 -6.43 -0.51 11.40
CA LEU A 56 -5.06 -1.01 11.23
C LEU A 56 -4.00 0.05 11.60
N VAL A 57 -4.23 1.31 11.21
CA VAL A 57 -3.35 2.44 11.56
C VAL A 57 -3.28 2.61 13.08
N GLN A 58 -4.42 2.62 13.76
CA GLN A 58 -4.49 2.73 15.23
C GLN A 58 -3.81 1.53 15.91
N ALA A 59 -4.05 0.31 15.44
CA ALA A 59 -3.47 -0.90 16.02
C ALA A 59 -1.94 -1.03 15.77
N ALA A 60 -1.41 -0.35 14.76
CA ALA A 60 0.02 -0.34 14.44
C ALA A 60 0.77 0.81 15.10
N ASP A 61 0.07 1.80 15.65
CA ASP A 61 0.61 3.12 16.01
C ASP A 61 1.34 3.74 14.81
N ALA A 62 0.65 3.75 13.67
CA ALA A 62 1.17 4.24 12.40
C ALA A 62 0.67 5.66 12.10
N GLU A 63 1.43 6.39 11.29
CA GLU A 63 1.06 7.75 10.88
C GLU A 63 -0.01 7.75 9.78
N TYR A 64 0.04 6.76 8.88
CA TYR A 64 -0.87 6.66 7.76
C TYR A 64 -1.00 5.21 7.24
N ALA A 65 -2.00 5.01 6.37
CA ALA A 65 -2.09 3.83 5.51
C ALA A 65 -1.88 4.23 4.05
N ASP A 66 -1.10 3.45 3.30
CA ASP A 66 -0.93 3.61 1.85
C ASP A 66 -1.33 2.36 1.06
N VAL A 67 -1.51 2.56 -0.24
CA VAL A 67 -1.80 1.50 -1.19
C VAL A 67 -1.30 1.92 -2.57
N TYR A 68 -0.55 1.04 -3.22
CA TYR A 68 -0.32 1.13 -4.66
C TYR A 68 -1.29 0.18 -5.35
N ASN A 69 -2.12 0.73 -6.24
CA ASN A 69 -3.07 -0.04 -7.02
C ASN A 69 -3.06 0.36 -8.49
N ALA A 70 -3.23 -0.63 -9.36
CA ALA A 70 -3.69 -0.44 -10.73
C ALA A 70 -4.93 -1.31 -10.99
N GLY A 71 -5.81 -0.86 -11.89
CA GLY A 71 -6.98 -1.64 -12.31
C GLY A 71 -8.25 -1.45 -11.47
N ILE A 72 -8.17 -0.83 -10.28
CA ILE A 72 -9.36 -0.40 -9.52
C ILE A 72 -9.55 1.11 -9.71
N ASP A 73 -10.81 1.54 -9.84
CA ASP A 73 -11.17 2.95 -9.98
C ASP A 73 -10.68 3.77 -8.77
N PRO A 74 -9.82 4.79 -8.97
CA PRO A 74 -9.37 5.68 -7.90
C PRO A 74 -10.50 6.33 -7.09
N ALA A 75 -11.69 6.52 -7.67
CA ALA A 75 -12.84 7.08 -6.97
C ALA A 75 -13.31 6.20 -5.80
N LEU A 76 -13.08 4.88 -5.86
CA LEU A 76 -13.40 3.96 -4.77
C LEU A 76 -12.46 4.17 -3.58
N PHE A 77 -11.17 4.35 -3.82
CA PHE A 77 -10.20 4.70 -2.78
C PHE A 77 -10.50 6.07 -2.17
N ALA A 78 -10.88 7.06 -2.99
CA ALA A 78 -11.29 8.37 -2.50
C ALA A 78 -12.50 8.29 -1.56
N ARG A 79 -13.51 7.48 -1.90
CA ARG A 79 -14.67 7.22 -1.01
C ARG A 79 -14.29 6.51 0.29
N ALA A 80 -13.23 5.71 0.29
CA ALA A 80 -12.66 5.10 1.47
C ALA A 80 -11.77 6.04 2.30
N GLY A 81 -11.59 7.30 1.88
CA GLY A 81 -10.81 8.31 2.60
C GLY A 81 -9.33 8.38 2.21
N PHE A 82 -8.90 7.67 1.16
CA PHE A 82 -7.54 7.80 0.63
C PHE A 82 -7.42 9.03 -0.28
N THR A 83 -6.25 9.67 -0.23
CA THR A 83 -5.89 10.76 -1.14
C THR A 83 -4.90 10.26 -2.17
N ARG A 84 -5.12 10.59 -3.45
CA ARG A 84 -4.17 10.26 -4.51
C ARG A 84 -2.93 11.13 -4.37
N ILE A 85 -1.76 10.50 -4.24
CA ILE A 85 -0.47 11.19 -4.18
C ILE A 85 -0.02 11.57 -5.59
N ASP A 86 0.35 12.83 -5.76
CA ASP A 86 1.11 13.29 -6.92
C ASP A 86 2.60 12.95 -6.70
N PRO A 87 3.20 12.06 -7.50
CA PRO A 87 4.61 11.70 -7.35
C PRO A 87 5.57 12.88 -7.51
N ASP A 88 5.18 13.95 -8.19
CA ASP A 88 5.99 15.17 -8.33
C ASP A 88 5.55 16.29 -7.36
N GLY A 89 4.58 16.01 -6.49
CA GLY A 89 4.01 16.94 -5.52
C GLY A 89 4.81 17.07 -4.22
N ALA A 90 4.28 17.88 -3.29
CA ALA A 90 4.92 18.15 -2.00
C ALA A 90 4.70 17.05 -0.95
N ASP A 91 3.58 16.33 -1.03
CA ASP A 91 3.26 15.23 -0.11
C ASP A 91 4.13 14.01 -0.43
N VAL A 92 4.88 13.53 0.56
CA VAL A 92 5.80 12.39 0.40
C VAL A 92 5.27 11.17 1.13
N VAL A 93 5.01 10.11 0.38
CA VAL A 93 4.67 8.77 0.87
C VAL A 93 5.78 7.81 0.41
N PRO A 94 6.81 7.57 1.24
CA PRO A 94 7.95 6.73 0.88
C PRO A 94 7.54 5.30 0.53
N ASP A 95 8.15 4.72 -0.50
CA ASP A 95 8.00 3.30 -0.82
C ASP A 95 9.18 2.45 -0.32
N HIS A 96 10.40 3.00 -0.40
CA HIS A 96 11.61 2.33 0.05
C HIS A 96 11.82 2.58 1.55
N PHE A 97 11.87 1.49 2.33
CA PHE A 97 12.19 1.52 3.77
C PHE A 97 13.51 0.79 4.09
N GLU A 98 14.07 0.02 3.14
CA GLU A 98 15.29 -0.77 3.33
C GLU A 98 16.21 -0.74 2.07
N PRO A 99 17.07 0.28 1.89
CA PRO A 99 17.23 1.47 2.72
C PRO A 99 16.07 2.47 2.58
N PHE A 100 15.86 3.28 3.61
CA PHE A 100 14.82 4.30 3.59
C PHE A 100 15.16 5.43 2.62
N GLU A 101 14.19 5.81 1.80
CA GLU A 101 14.32 6.91 0.84
C GLU A 101 13.10 7.83 0.94
N ARG A 102 13.29 9.04 1.47
CA ARG A 102 12.20 10.01 1.67
C ARG A 102 11.81 10.71 0.36
N ARG A 103 11.28 9.95 -0.60
CA ARG A 103 10.69 10.46 -1.85
C ARG A 103 9.57 9.55 -2.36
N ASN A 104 8.71 10.11 -3.19
CA ASN A 104 7.76 9.34 -3.98
C ASN A 104 8.49 8.58 -5.10
N VAL A 105 7.95 7.42 -5.48
CA VAL A 105 8.46 6.62 -6.59
C VAL A 105 7.34 6.31 -7.57
N ARG A 106 7.71 6.11 -8.84
CA ARG A 106 6.80 5.61 -9.86
C ARG A 106 7.05 4.12 -10.04
N LEU A 107 6.02 3.33 -9.84
CA LEU A 107 6.07 1.90 -10.09
C LEU A 107 5.64 1.61 -11.51
N PHE A 108 6.42 0.78 -12.18
CA PHE A 108 6.13 0.32 -13.54
C PHE A 108 5.90 -1.18 -13.51
N PHE A 109 4.84 -1.61 -14.19
CA PHE A 109 4.51 -3.01 -14.39
C PHE A 109 4.25 -3.28 -15.87
N ALA A 110 4.46 -4.52 -16.30
CA ALA A 110 4.15 -4.97 -17.65
C ALA A 110 3.25 -6.20 -17.57
N MET A 111 2.26 -6.28 -18.46
CA MET A 111 1.36 -7.41 -18.56
C MET A 111 1.23 -7.86 -20.01
N LYS A 112 1.07 -9.17 -20.18
CA LYS A 112 0.80 -9.80 -21.49
C LYS A 112 -0.58 -10.44 -21.46
N GLY A 113 -1.44 -10.06 -22.40
CA GLY A 113 -2.82 -10.56 -22.51
C GLY A 113 -3.84 -9.41 -22.53
N GLY A 114 -5.12 -9.76 -22.69
CA GLY A 114 -6.23 -8.82 -22.54
C GLY A 114 -6.76 -8.80 -21.10
N GLY A 115 -7.25 -7.64 -20.66
CA GLY A 115 -7.87 -7.46 -19.35
C GLY A 115 -7.33 -6.26 -18.58
N ALA A 116 -7.98 -5.93 -17.46
CA ALA A 116 -7.56 -4.92 -16.51
C ALA A 116 -7.59 -5.53 -15.10
N PRO A 117 -6.67 -6.47 -14.78
CA PRO A 117 -6.62 -7.04 -13.44
C PRO A 117 -6.32 -5.95 -12.41
N ALA A 118 -6.89 -6.12 -11.22
CA ALA A 118 -6.47 -5.36 -10.06
C ALA A 118 -5.07 -5.83 -9.64
N LEU A 119 -4.10 -4.93 -9.65
CA LEU A 119 -2.74 -5.17 -9.19
C LEU A 119 -2.50 -4.37 -7.93
N PHE A 120 -1.87 -5.01 -6.95
CA PHE A 120 -1.37 -4.38 -5.74
C PHE A 120 0.13 -4.58 -5.63
N LYS A 121 0.82 -3.61 -5.02
CA LYS A 121 2.23 -3.79 -4.68
C LYS A 121 2.36 -4.42 -3.29
N ALA A 122 2.90 -5.65 -3.28
CA ALA A 122 3.42 -6.29 -2.08
C ALA A 122 4.96 -6.17 -2.03
N ASP A 123 5.61 -7.17 -1.46
CA ASP A 123 7.08 -7.26 -1.48
C ASP A 123 7.56 -7.76 -2.86
N GLY A 124 8.58 -7.13 -3.42
CA GLY A 124 9.13 -7.50 -4.73
C GLY A 124 10.41 -6.76 -5.09
N ASP A 125 10.92 -7.03 -6.30
CA ASP A 125 12.22 -6.53 -6.76
C ASP A 125 12.37 -5.01 -6.76
N GLN A 126 11.25 -4.28 -6.84
CA GLN A 126 11.21 -2.81 -6.80
C GLN A 126 11.20 -2.24 -5.37
N ASP A 127 11.27 -3.03 -4.29
CA ASP A 127 11.37 -2.51 -2.91
C ASP A 127 12.74 -1.91 -2.56
N ARG A 128 13.74 -2.19 -3.39
CA ARG A 128 15.09 -1.68 -3.19
C ARG A 128 15.41 -0.66 -4.27
N PRO A 129 15.90 0.53 -3.89
CA PRO A 129 16.39 1.47 -4.86
C PRO A 129 17.59 0.85 -5.59
N ASN A 130 17.53 0.85 -6.92
CA ASN A 130 18.62 0.39 -7.80
C ASN A 130 19.73 1.45 -7.84
N VAL A 131 20.39 1.68 -6.70
CA VAL A 131 21.60 2.50 -6.62
C VAL A 131 22.79 1.55 -6.61
N VAL A 132 23.59 1.60 -7.66
CA VAL A 132 24.98 1.14 -7.57
C VAL A 132 25.73 2.26 -6.84
N PRO A 133 26.35 2.02 -5.67
CA PRO A 133 27.17 3.04 -5.03
C PRO A 133 28.21 3.50 -6.05
N ARG A 134 28.20 4.79 -6.41
CA ARG A 134 29.36 5.37 -7.09
C ARG A 134 30.45 5.44 -6.04
N GLU A 135 31.55 4.71 -6.23
CA GLU A 135 32.80 5.06 -5.57
C GLU A 135 33.08 6.52 -5.92
N ALA A 136 33.14 7.38 -4.89
CA ALA A 136 33.61 8.75 -5.09
C ALA A 136 35.07 8.67 -5.59
N PRO A 137 35.46 9.45 -6.61
CA PRO A 137 36.85 9.52 -7.03
C PRO A 137 37.76 10.05 -5.91
#